data_AF-A0A017H9J6-F1
#
_entry.id   AF-A0A017H9J6-F1
#
_cell.length_a   1.000
_cell.length_b   1.000
_cell.length_c   1.000
_cell.angle_alpha   90.00
_cell.angle_beta   90.00
_cell.angle_gamma   90.00
#
_symmetry.space_group_name_H-M   'P 1'
#
loop_
_entity.id
_entity.type
_entity.pdbx_description
1 polymer ?
#
loop_
_entity_poly.entity_id
_entity_poly.type
_entity_poly.pdbx_seq_one_letter_code
_entity_poly.pdbx_strand_id
1 'polypeptide(L)' 'MAIGEVTGVHMRDDCIRDGRFDVTAFQPLSRLGYRDYARVTELFSLDRPGS' A
#
# COMPACT_ATOMS: atom_id res chain seq x y z
N MET A 1 9.35 14.54 15.28
CA MET A 1 8.99 14.85 13.88
C MET A 1 10.27 14.86 13.07
N ALA A 2 10.29 14.16 11.94
CA ALA A 2 11.40 14.15 10.99
C ALA A 2 10.83 14.41 9.59
N ILE A 3 11.59 15.12 8.74
CA ILE A 3 11.19 15.47 7.36
C ILE A 3 12.33 15.01 6.44
N GLY A 4 11.99 14.41 5.31
CA GLY A 4 12.96 13.95 4.31
C GLY A 4 12.36 13.97 2.90
N GLU A 5 13.24 14.07 1.90
CA GLU A 5 12.90 14.02 0.49
C GLU A 5 13.11 12.60 -0.05
N VAL A 6 12.15 12.09 -0.83
CA VAL A 6 12.26 10.79 -1.50
C VAL A 6 13.00 10.99 -2.82
N THR A 7 14.25 10.51 -2.90
CA THR A 7 15.09 10.65 -4.12
C THR A 7 14.99 9.46 -5.07
N GLY A 8 14.36 8.36 -4.66
CA GLY A 8 14.17 7.16 -5.47
C GLY A 8 13.31 6.11 -4.80
N VAL A 9 12.82 5.15 -5.60
CA VAL A 9 12.02 4.00 -5.15
C VAL A 9 12.57 2.73 -5.79
N HIS A 10 12.88 1.72 -4.98
CA HIS A 10 13.15 0.37 -5.46
C HIS A 10 11.90 -0.47 -5.25
N MET A 11 11.42 -1.10 -6.31
CA MET A 11 10.22 -1.93 -6.31
C MET A 11 10.49 -3.20 -7.09
N ARG A 12 9.98 -4.33 -6.60
CA ARG A 12 9.98 -5.58 -7.37
C ARG A 12 9.01 -5.45 -8.55
N ASP A 13 9.42 -5.94 -9.71
CA ASP A 13 8.65 -5.80 -10.96
C ASP A 13 7.26 -6.45 -10.87
N ASP A 14 7.14 -7.55 -10.13
CA ASP A 14 5.88 -8.29 -9.97
C ASP A 14 4.84 -7.61 -9.06
N CYS A 15 5.22 -6.50 -8.42
CA CYS A 15 4.28 -5.62 -7.73
C CYS A 15 3.58 -4.64 -8.68
N ILE A 16 3.96 -4.58 -9.96
CA ILE A 16 3.23 -3.81 -10.97
C ILE A 16 2.37 -4.75 -11.81
N ARG A 17 1.06 -4.52 -11.82
CA ARG A 17 0.08 -5.24 -12.66
C ARG A 17 -0.75 -4.23 -13.43
N ASP A 18 -0.85 -4.43 -14.74
CA ASP A 18 -1.57 -3.53 -15.66
C ASP A 18 -1.12 -2.06 -15.55
N GLY A 19 0.19 -1.85 -15.37
CA GLY A 19 0.78 -0.52 -15.22
C GLY A 19 0.48 0.17 -13.89
N ARG A 20 -0.08 -0.55 -12.91
CA ARG A 20 -0.41 -0.03 -11.57
C ARG A 20 0.27 -0.85 -10.49
N PHE A 21 0.61 -0.19 -9.40
CA PHE A 21 1.10 -0.89 -8.22
C PHE A 21 -0.01 -1.68 -7.55
N ASP A 22 0.16 -2.99 -7.50
CA ASP A 22 -0.72 -3.91 -6.79
C ASP A 22 -0.18 -4.15 -5.38
N VAL A 23 -0.79 -3.48 -4.40
CA VAL A 23 -0.45 -3.61 -2.99
C VAL A 23 -0.65 -5.03 -2.45
N THR A 24 -1.51 -5.84 -3.08
CA THR A 24 -1.75 -7.23 -2.67
C THR A 24 -0.59 -8.16 -3.06
N ALA A 25 0.28 -7.76 -3.99
CA ALA A 25 1.43 -8.55 -4.46
C ALA A 25 2.57 -8.64 -3.43
N PHE A 26 2.69 -7.66 -2.53
CA PHE A 26 3.72 -7.64 -1.48
C PHE A 26 3.17 -7.69 -0.05
N GLN A 27 1.86 -7.53 0.13
CA GLN A 27 1.14 -7.72 1.40
C GLN A 27 1.72 -6.90 2.57
N PRO A 28 1.63 -5.56 2.53
CA PRO A 28 2.12 -4.74 3.62
C PRO A 28 1.42 -5.06 4.93
N LEU A 29 2.17 -4.93 6.04
CA LEU A 29 1.63 -4.98 7.38
C LEU A 29 1.30 -3.57 7.88
N SER A 30 0.10 -3.40 8.40
CA SER A 30 -0.27 -2.24 9.19
C SER A 30 -0.20 -2.58 10.67
N ARG A 31 0.37 -1.67 11.46
CA ARG A 31 0.38 -1.80 12.92
C ARG A 31 -0.98 -1.38 13.48
N LEU A 32 -1.53 -2.18 14.38
CA LEU A 32 -2.74 -1.86 15.12
C LEU A 32 -2.41 -1.58 16.59
N GLY A 33 -3.45 -1.51 17.43
CA GLY A 33 -3.28 -1.46 18.89
C GLY A 33 -2.50 -2.67 19.42
N TYR A 34 -1.82 -2.47 20.54
CA TYR A 34 -1.08 -3.52 21.23
C TYR A 34 -0.07 -4.24 20.32
N ARG A 35 -0.23 -5.55 20.12
CA ARG A 35 0.62 -6.43 19.30
C ARG A 35 -0.13 -6.95 18.09
N ASP A 36 -1.21 -6.27 17.71
CA ASP A 36 -2.05 -6.69 16.60
C ASP A 36 -1.56 -6.06 15.30
N TYR A 37 -1.76 -6.79 14.22
CA TYR A 37 -1.34 -6.40 12.88
C TYR A 37 -2.42 -6.81 11.88
N ALA A 38 -2.60 -5.97 10.86
CA ALA A 38 -3.40 -6.30 9.69
C ALA A 38 -2.48 -6.50 8.49
N ARG A 39 -2.87 -7.40 7.58
CA ARG A 39 -2.27 -7.55 6.25
C ARG A 39 -3.28 -7.17 5.19
N VAL A 40 -2.82 -6.55 4.11
CA VAL A 40 -3.68 -6.25 2.95
C VAL A 40 -3.76 -7.50 2.07
N THR A 41 -4.97 -8.03 1.89
CA THR A 41 -5.23 -9.23 1.06
C THR A 41 -6.18 -8.97 -0.10
N GLU A 42 -7.00 -7.94 -0.02
CA GLU A 42 -8.06 -7.62 -0.99
C GLU A 42 -8.20 -6.11 -1.13
N LEU A 43 -8.76 -5.67 -2.27
CA LEU A 43 -9.03 -4.28 -2.60
C LEU A 43 -10.48 -4.08 -3.01
N PHE A 44 -11.03 -2.93 -2.63
CA PHE A 44 -12.30 -2.42 -3.15
C PHE A 44 -12.13 -0.93 -3.46
N SER A 45 -12.91 -0.43 -4.41
CA SER A 45 -12.92 0.99 -4.79
C SER A 45 -14.21 1.63 -4.32
N LEU A 46 -14.12 2.88 -3.88
CA LEU A 46 -15.28 3.72 -3.58
C LEU A 46 -15.26 4.92 -4.52
N ASP A 47 -16.42 5.29 -5.03
CA ASP A 47 -16.58 6.57 -5.71
C ASP A 47 -16.35 7.71 -4.70
N ARG A 48 -15.86 8.83 -5.20
CA ARG A 48 -15.69 10.03 -4.38
C ARG A 48 -17.07 10.43 -3.84
N PRO A 49 -17.27 10.61 -2.52
CA PRO A 49 -18.55 11.04 -2.01
C PRO A 49 -19.03 12.34 -2.69
N GLY A 50 -20.22 12.30 -3.30
CA GLY A 50 -20.84 13.44 -3.99
C GLY A 50 -20.54 13.58 -5.48
N SER A 51 -19.93 12.58 -6.13
CA SER A 51 -19.88 12.46 -7.60
C SER A 51 -21.19 11.99 -8.21
#